data_AF-A0A2X3ELI7-F1
#
_entry.id   AF-A0A2X3ELI7-F1
#
_cell.length_a   1.000
_cell.length_b   1.000
_cell.length_c   1.000
_cell.angle_alpha   90.00
_cell.angle_beta   90.00
_cell.angle_gamma   90.00
#
_symmetry.space_group_name_H-M   'P 1'
#
loop_
_entity.id
_entity.type
_entity.pdbx_description
1 polymer ?
#
loop_
_entity_poly.entity_id
_entity_poly.type
_entity_poly.pdbx_seq_one_letter_code
_entity_poly.pdbx_strand_id
1 'polypeptide(L)'
;MKNRLEIAREFLRDDGVIFIQCDDNEQAYLKVVMDEIFGRENFVGCIVWLKGNAQNDADTMQRNQEYILCYAKNIESKPLYKIKQKVNIKPLKMKKQVDSITRVQGLLWVAAMAEA
;
A
#
# COMPACT_ATOMS: atom_id res chain seq x y z
N MET A 1 -6.34 -28.08 5.49
CA MET A 1 -5.31 -27.17 4.91
C MET A 1 -4.05 -27.10 5.77
N LYS A 2 -4.18 -27.05 7.11
CA LYS A 2 -3.07 -27.00 8.09
C LYS A 2 -1.87 -27.92 7.77
N ASN A 3 -2.12 -29.20 7.55
CA ASN A 3 -1.07 -30.20 7.25
C ASN A 3 -0.15 -29.81 6.06
N ARG A 4 -0.71 -29.22 5.00
CA ARG A 4 0.10 -28.80 3.82
C ARG A 4 0.99 -27.60 4.15
N LEU A 5 0.52 -26.69 4.99
CA LEU A 5 1.25 -25.48 5.37
C LEU A 5 2.38 -25.79 6.37
N GLU A 6 2.16 -26.75 7.27
CA GLU A 6 3.20 -27.26 8.18
C GLU A 6 4.35 -27.88 7.37
N ILE A 7 4.03 -28.76 6.43
CA ILE A 7 5.02 -29.37 5.53
C ILE A 7 5.70 -28.30 4.67
N ALA A 8 4.96 -27.33 4.13
CA ALA A 8 5.55 -26.24 3.34
C ALA A 8 6.56 -25.43 4.16
N ARG A 9 6.30 -25.20 5.46
CA ARG A 9 7.24 -24.52 6.36
C ARG A 9 8.51 -25.34 6.58
N GLU A 10 8.41 -26.67 6.69
CA GLU A 10 9.57 -27.56 6.85
C GLU A 10 10.49 -27.51 5.63
N PHE A 11 9.92 -27.50 4.42
CA PHE A 11 10.69 -27.42 3.17
C PHE A 11 11.24 -26.02 2.87
N LEU A 12 10.73 -24.98 3.52
CA LEU A 12 11.20 -23.62 3.31
C LEU A 12 12.60 -23.45 3.91
N ARG A 13 13.51 -22.81 3.18
CA ARG A 13 14.80 -22.37 3.74
C ARG A 13 14.59 -21.37 4.86
N ASP A 14 15.57 -21.22 5.74
CA ASP A 14 15.49 -20.28 6.88
C ASP A 14 15.38 -18.81 6.41
N ASP A 15 15.95 -18.50 5.25
CA ASP A 15 15.81 -17.23 4.53
C ASP A 15 14.69 -17.25 3.46
N GLY A 16 13.80 -18.24 3.52
CA GLY A 16 12.72 -18.38 2.57
C GLY A 16 11.47 -17.60 2.96
N VAL A 17 10.71 -17.21 1.93
CA VAL A 17 9.37 -16.60 2.06
C VAL A 17 8.35 -17.42 1.30
N ILE A 18 7.12 -17.42 1.79
CA ILE A 18 5.97 -18.06 1.15
C ILE A 18 4.90 -17.00 0.87
N PHE A 19 4.30 -17.10 -0.31
CA PHE A 19 3.19 -16.26 -0.74
C PHE A 19 1.97 -17.14 -0.97
N ILE A 20 0.83 -16.77 -0.37
CA ILE A 20 -0.42 -17.53 -0.49
C ILE A 20 -1.52 -16.57 -0.88
N GLN A 21 -2.11 -16.81 -2.05
CA GLN A 21 -3.25 -16.06 -2.55
C GLN A 21 -4.54 -16.64 -1.97
N CYS A 22 -5.46 -15.76 -1.59
CA CYS A 22 -6.78 -16.07 -1.05
C CYS A 22 -7.80 -14.97 -1.43
N ASP A 23 -9.07 -15.33 -1.38
CA ASP A 23 -10.18 -14.40 -1.51
C ASP A 23 -10.53 -13.74 -0.17
N ASP A 24 -11.56 -12.89 -0.15
CA ASP A 24 -12.00 -12.21 1.08
C ASP A 24 -12.64 -13.16 2.11
N ASN A 25 -13.18 -14.30 1.67
CA ASN A 25 -13.89 -15.24 2.54
C ASN A 25 -12.93 -15.99 3.46
N GLU A 26 -11.79 -16.42 2.92
CA GLU A 26 -10.85 -17.27 3.65
C GLU A 26 -9.64 -16.51 4.22
N GLN A 27 -9.40 -15.27 3.80
CA GLN A 27 -8.20 -14.51 4.19
C GLN A 27 -7.99 -14.41 5.70
N ALA A 28 -9.05 -14.13 6.47
CA ALA A 28 -8.97 -13.98 7.91
C ALA A 28 -8.61 -15.30 8.60
N TYR A 29 -9.25 -16.40 8.18
CA TYR A 29 -8.98 -17.73 8.74
C TYR A 29 -7.58 -18.22 8.36
N LEU A 30 -7.16 -17.98 7.11
CA LEU A 30 -5.82 -18.31 6.64
C LEU A 30 -4.77 -17.56 7.44
N LYS A 31 -4.98 -16.27 7.73
CA LYS A 31 -4.08 -15.46 8.55
C LYS A 31 -3.89 -16.07 9.94
N VAL A 32 -4.97 -16.52 10.59
CA VAL A 32 -4.90 -17.15 11.93
C VAL A 32 -4.10 -18.45 11.89
N VAL A 33 -4.32 -19.30 10.89
CA VAL A 33 -3.59 -20.58 10.76
C VAL A 33 -2.11 -20.33 10.44
N MET A 34 -1.82 -19.36 9.57
CA MET A 34 -0.45 -18.99 9.23
C MET A 34 0.29 -18.41 10.44
N ASP A 35 -0.39 -17.61 11.27
CA ASP A 35 0.17 -17.10 12.53
C ASP A 35 0.51 -18.21 13.53
N GLU A 36 -0.28 -19.29 13.57
CA GLU A 36 0.00 -20.46 14.39
C GLU A 36 1.23 -21.24 13.89
N ILE A 37 1.36 -21.41 12.56
CA ILE A 37 2.41 -22.24 11.96
C ILE A 37 3.75 -21.50 11.82
N PHE A 38 3.72 -20.26 11.35
CA PHE A 38 4.92 -19.46 11.07
C PHE A 38 5.30 -18.52 12.22
N GLY A 39 4.38 -18.22 13.14
CA GLY A 39 4.55 -17.18 14.14
C GLY A 39 4.08 -15.81 13.63
N ARG A 40 3.44 -15.02 14.49
CA ARG A 40 2.91 -13.69 14.15
C ARG A 40 4.01 -12.70 13.76
N GLU A 41 5.16 -12.83 14.40
CA GLU A 41 6.36 -12.01 14.19
C GLU A 41 6.96 -12.22 12.80
N ASN A 42 6.72 -13.37 12.18
CA ASN A 42 7.22 -13.70 10.85
C ASN A 42 6.27 -13.28 9.72
N PHE A 43 5.20 -12.55 10.04
CA PHE A 43 4.35 -11.93 9.04
C PHE A 43 5.06 -10.76 8.36
N VAL A 44 5.22 -10.84 7.05
CA VAL A 44 5.93 -9.83 6.25
C VAL A 44 4.97 -8.76 5.76
N GLY A 45 3.79 -9.16 5.31
CA GLY A 45 2.78 -8.24 4.77
C GLY A 45 1.68 -8.94 3.97
N CYS A 46 0.69 -8.15 3.58
CA CYS A 46 -0.40 -8.58 2.71
C CYS A 46 -0.40 -7.69 1.47
N ILE A 47 -0.34 -8.31 0.29
CA ILE A 47 -0.49 -7.63 -0.99
C ILE A 47 -1.96 -7.72 -1.37
N VAL A 48 -2.59 -6.58 -1.62
CA VAL A 48 -3.97 -6.52 -2.10
C VAL A 48 -3.95 -6.38 -3.62
N TRP A 49 -4.52 -7.37 -4.31
CA TRP A 49 -4.65 -7.38 -5.75
C TRP A 49 -6.07 -7.02 -6.16
N LEU A 50 -6.24 -6.02 -7.03
CA LEU A 50 -7.54 -5.63 -7.57
C LEU A 50 -7.82 -6.39 -8.86
N LYS A 51 -8.89 -7.18 -8.91
CA LYS A 51 -9.29 -8.01 -10.07
C LYS A 51 -9.71 -7.20 -11.32
N GLY A 52 -9.65 -5.87 -11.26
CA GLY A 52 -10.10 -4.95 -12.30
C GLY A 52 -11.40 -4.24 -11.95
N ASN A 53 -11.78 -3.26 -12.76
CA ASN A 53 -13.03 -2.52 -12.59
C ASN A 53 -14.21 -3.44 -12.98
N ALA A 54 -14.82 -4.12 -12.01
CA ALA A 54 -16.15 -4.65 -12.26
C ALA A 54 -17.10 -3.46 -12.37
N GLN A 55 -17.48 -3.09 -13.60
CA GLN A 55 -18.61 -2.21 -13.88
C GLN A 55 -19.93 -2.96 -13.63
N ASN A 56 -20.09 -3.52 -12.43
CA ASN A 56 -21.34 -4.11 -12.00
C ASN A 56 -21.91 -3.21 -10.93
N ASP A 57 -23.07 -2.61 -11.19
CA ASP A 57 -23.82 -1.86 -10.19
C ASP A 57 -24.05 -2.78 -8.99
N ALA A 58 -23.31 -2.52 -7.90
CA ALA A 58 -23.44 -3.27 -6.68
C ALA A 58 -24.30 -2.45 -5.73
N ASP A 59 -25.35 -3.08 -5.18
CA ASP A 59 -26.18 -2.49 -4.14
C ASP A 59 -25.38 -2.20 -2.85
N THR A 60 -24.20 -2.81 -2.72
CA THR A 60 -23.29 -2.69 -1.57
C THR A 60 -21.81 -2.61 -2.02
N MET A 61 -20.85 -2.72 -1.10
CA MET A 61 -19.41 -2.65 -1.43
C MET A 61 -18.99 -3.74 -2.40
N GLN A 62 -18.38 -3.35 -3.52
CA GLN A 62 -17.83 -4.26 -4.51
C GLN A 62 -16.61 -5.01 -3.96
N ARG A 63 -16.70 -6.34 -3.92
CA ARG A 63 -15.62 -7.23 -3.49
C ARG A 63 -14.76 -7.66 -4.68
N ASN A 64 -13.88 -6.77 -5.13
CA ASN A 64 -12.96 -7.02 -6.25
C ASN A 64 -11.50 -7.15 -5.82
N GLN A 65 -11.27 -7.51 -4.56
CA GLN A 65 -9.95 -7.62 -3.96
C GLN A 65 -9.59 -9.10 -3.77
N GLU A 66 -8.34 -9.44 -4.06
CA GLU A 66 -7.69 -10.64 -3.56
C GLU A 66 -6.56 -10.25 -2.63
N TYR A 67 -6.21 -11.20 -1.78
CA TYR A 67 -5.19 -11.02 -0.78
C TYR A 67 -4.10 -12.05 -0.98
N ILE A 68 -2.85 -11.59 -1.06
CA ILE A 68 -1.68 -12.45 -1.10
C ILE A 68 -0.94 -12.23 0.21
N LEU A 69 -1.06 -13.19 1.12
CA LEU A 69 -0.36 -13.18 2.40
C LEU A 69 1.09 -13.59 2.20
N CYS A 70 2.02 -12.84 2.79
CA CYS A 70 3.45 -13.11 2.76
C CYS A 70 3.98 -13.39 4.16
N TYR A 71 4.65 -14.54 4.32
CA TYR A 71 5.31 -14.96 5.55
C TYR A 71 6.75 -15.36 5.26
N ALA A 72 7.64 -15.04 6.20
CA ALA A 72 9.01 -15.56 6.22
C ALA A 72 9.06 -16.82 7.10
N LYS A 73 10.04 -17.70 6.87
CA LYS A 73 10.37 -18.73 7.88
C LYS A 73 11.05 -18.11 9.10
N ASN A 74 11.97 -17.18 8.84
CA ASN A 74 12.62 -16.36 9.84
C ASN A 74 12.78 -14.93 9.30
N ILE A 75 12.02 -13.97 9.85
CA ILE A 75 12.05 -12.57 9.40
C ILE A 75 13.38 -11.88 9.70
N GLU A 76 14.11 -12.31 10.73
CA GLU A 76 15.40 -11.73 11.13
C GLU A 76 16.50 -11.97 10.09
N SER A 77 16.38 -13.04 9.30
CA SER A 77 17.27 -13.32 8.16
C SER A 77 17.16 -12.28 7.04
N LYS A 78 16.16 -11.38 7.09
CA LYS A 78 15.86 -10.35 6.10
C LYS A 78 15.73 -10.94 4.69
N PRO A 79 14.80 -11.89 4.50
CA PRO A 79 14.73 -12.68 3.28
C PRO A 79 14.31 -11.87 2.05
N LEU A 80 13.60 -10.75 2.26
CA LEU A 80 13.35 -9.77 1.20
C LEU A 80 14.48 -8.75 1.18
N TYR A 81 15.39 -8.90 0.22
CA TYR A 81 16.46 -7.93 -0.04
C TYR A 81 15.88 -6.52 -0.20
N LYS A 82 16.52 -5.54 0.43
CA LYS A 82 16.16 -4.12 0.30
C LYS A 82 16.10 -3.76 -1.18
N ILE A 83 14.90 -3.45 -1.68
CA ILE A 83 14.74 -2.74 -2.94
C ILE A 83 15.39 -1.38 -2.70
N LYS A 84 16.58 -1.16 -3.28
CA LYS A 84 17.22 0.16 -3.25
C LYS A 84 16.31 1.11 -3.99
N GLN A 85 15.55 1.92 -3.26
CA GLN A 85 14.78 2.98 -3.89
C GLN A 85 15.79 3.95 -4.52
N LYS A 86 15.81 4.02 -5.85
CA LYS A 86 16.36 5.20 -6.53
C LYS A 86 15.41 6.34 -6.19
N VAL A 87 15.75 7.12 -5.15
CA VAL A 87 15.00 8.33 -4.83
C VAL A 87 15.27 9.32 -5.96
N ASN A 88 14.37 9.34 -6.95
CA ASN A 88 14.40 10.35 -7.99
C ASN A 88 13.63 11.55 -7.47
N ILE A 89 14.27 12.35 -6.60
CA ILE A 89 13.71 13.60 -6.13
C ILE A 89 13.67 14.52 -7.36
N LYS A 90 12.53 14.60 -8.05
CA LYS A 90 12.28 15.76 -8.91
C LYS A 90 12.07 16.93 -7.95
N PRO A 91 12.99 17.91 -7.85
CA PRO A 91 12.73 19.09 -7.04
C PRO A 91 11.42 19.69 -7.55
N LEU A 92 10.46 19.82 -6.65
CA LEU A 92 9.19 20.45 -6.95
C LEU A 92 9.49 21.87 -7.40
N LYS A 93 9.46 22.14 -8.71
CA LYS A 93 9.50 23.51 -9.22
C LYS A 93 8.19 24.15 -8.77
N MET A 94 8.22 24.89 -7.67
CA MET A 94 7.12 25.80 -7.33
C MET A 94 6.99 26.78 -8.50
N LYS A 95 5.97 26.59 -9.34
CA LYS A 95 5.53 27.66 -10.23
C LYS A 95 5.07 28.79 -9.32
N LYS A 96 5.77 29.93 -9.35
CA LYS A 96 5.24 31.20 -8.86
C LYS A 96 3.99 31.48 -9.69
N GLN A 97 2.85 31.04 -9.21
CA GLN A 97 1.57 31.51 -9.69
C GLN A 97 1.36 32.86 -9.01
N VAL A 98 1.88 33.92 -9.63
CA VAL A 98 1.45 35.28 -9.32
C VAL A 98 0.06 35.39 -9.92
N ASP A 99 -0.95 34.91 -9.17
CA ASP A 99 -2.33 35.07 -9.56
C ASP A 99 -2.67 36.55 -9.55
N SER A 100 -3.24 37.00 -10.66
CA SER A 100 -3.54 38.36 -11.08
C SER A 100 -4.54 39.13 -10.20
N ILE A 101 -4.77 38.71 -8.95
CA ILE A 101 -5.70 39.35 -8.01
C ILE A 101 -5.06 40.54 -7.28
N THR A 102 -3.72 40.59 -7.13
CA THR A 102 -3.05 41.72 -6.48
C THR A 102 -3.02 43.00 -7.36
N ARG A 103 -3.38 42.91 -8.64
CA ARG A 103 -3.34 44.07 -9.56
C ARG A 103 -4.63 44.89 -9.59
N VAL A 104 -5.75 44.34 -9.13
CA VAL A 104 -7.04 45.04 -9.10
C VAL A 104 -7.31 45.67 -7.72
N GLN A 105 -6.80 45.10 -6.63
CA GLN A 105 -6.92 45.70 -5.30
C GLN A 105 -5.88 46.81 -5.01
N GLY A 106 -4.73 46.82 -5.70
CA GLY A 106 -3.72 47.88 -5.54
C GLY A 106 -4.06 49.21 -6.23
N LEU A 107 -4.88 49.19 -7.28
CA LEU A 107 -5.24 50.40 -8.04
C LEU A 107 -6.35 51.22 -7.38
N LEU A 108 -7.25 50.59 -6.60
CA LEU A 108 -8.33 51.30 -5.90
C LEU A 108 -7.82 52.10 -4.69
N TRP A 109 -6.74 51.64 -4.04
CA TRP A 109 -6.15 52.33 -2.88
C TRP A 109 -5.31 53.55 -3.25
N VAL A 110 -4.69 53.56 -4.44
CA VAL A 110 -3.89 54.70 -4.92
C VAL A 110 -4.78 55.85 -5.41
N ALA A 111 -5.94 55.56 -6.01
CA ALA A 111 -6.88 56.60 -6.45
C ALA A 111 -7.54 57.32 -5.26
N ALA A 112 -7.87 56.60 -4.18
CA ALA A 112 -8.51 57.19 -2.99
C ALA A 112 -7.56 58.08 -2.15
N MET A 113 -6.24 57.97 -2.33
CA MET A 113 -5.27 58.82 -1.62
C MET A 113 -4.76 60.01 -2.45
N ALA A 114 -5.18 60.15 -3.71
CA ALA A 114 -4.82 61.30 -4.55
C ALA A 114 -5.89 62.41 -4.56
N GLU A 115 -7.06 62.18 -3.95
CA GLU A 115 -8.17 63.13 -3.89
C GLU A 115 -8.61 63.50 -2.45
N ALA A 116 -7.73 63.35 -1.46
CA ALA A 116 -7.94 63.81 -0.09
C ALA A 116 -6.77 64.65 0.41
#